data_AF-A0A943WXV5-F1
#
_entry.id   AF-A0A943WXV5-F1
#
_cell.length_a   1.000
_cell.length_b   1.000
_cell.length_c   1.000
_cell.angle_alpha   90.00
_cell.angle_beta   90.00
_cell.angle_gamma   90.00
#
_symmetry.space_group_name_H-M   'P 1'
#
loop_
_entity.id
_entity.type
_entity.pdbx_description
1 polymer ?
#
loop_
_entity_poly.entity_id
_entity_poly.type
_entity_poly.pdbx_seq_one_letter_code
_entity_poly.pdbx_strand_id
1 'polypeptide(L)'
;ILIHSAYDVPGKASDNEEMFDASEEVYHHILCCICPVKLSEPGLSYNEATNLIEERPRDWWVQPPMTGFLFPAFNDRSTDIHSLLYYVKSTKEMYSEFITDALGCTETIPSADQKQMFKDIIEQAIVNQPDYEVVNVVRDINENLTEYIENHSGDEPVTLGKEEIKNLFQASGVKEEDLEKVDTRFADELGEDMRFNASDIQEKRKFEVKTNNVVINVKPEDSNIVKIKMIDGRKCLVIPMDNNVEINGIMSIIKEEFEKNSEE
;
A
#
# COMPACT_ATOMS: atom_id res chain seq x y z
N ILE A 1 -18.12 21.53 10.36
CA ILE A 1 -18.47 22.22 9.10
C ILE A 1 -19.15 21.19 8.21
N LEU A 2 -20.32 21.50 7.65
CA LEU A 2 -21.05 20.61 6.74
C LEU A 2 -21.30 21.35 5.43
N ILE A 3 -20.88 20.77 4.31
CA ILE A 3 -20.93 21.38 2.98
C ILE A 3 -21.66 20.40 2.06
N HIS A 4 -22.59 20.91 1.27
CA HIS A 4 -23.15 20.19 0.12
C HIS A 4 -22.63 20.86 -1.14
N SER A 5 -21.92 20.11 -1.98
CA SER A 5 -21.30 20.62 -3.20
C SER A 5 -21.52 19.67 -4.36
N ALA A 6 -21.27 20.16 -5.57
CA ALA A 6 -21.18 19.38 -6.78
C ALA A 6 -19.78 19.53 -7.37
N TYR A 7 -19.26 18.46 -7.95
CA TYR A 7 -18.01 18.43 -8.70
C TYR A 7 -18.30 17.92 -10.11
N ASP A 8 -17.88 18.67 -11.11
CA ASP A 8 -18.01 18.30 -12.51
C ASP A 8 -16.84 17.37 -12.88
N VAL A 9 -17.13 16.11 -13.21
CA VAL A 9 -16.12 15.11 -13.54
C VAL A 9 -15.69 15.32 -15.00
N PRO A 10 -14.43 15.73 -15.27
CA PRO A 10 -13.96 15.96 -16.63
C PRO A 10 -14.04 14.67 -17.45
N GLY A 11 -14.31 14.76 -18.75
CA GLY A 11 -14.30 13.61 -19.64
C GLY A 11 -12.89 13.07 -19.84
N LYS A 12 -12.75 11.78 -20.15
CA LYS A 12 -11.47 11.18 -20.54
C LYS A 12 -11.51 10.67 -21.96
N ALA A 13 -10.54 11.09 -22.78
CA ALA A 13 -10.35 10.54 -24.11
C ALA A 13 -9.77 9.11 -24.05
N SER A 14 -9.86 8.37 -25.17
CA SER A 14 -9.38 6.97 -25.29
C SER A 14 -7.88 6.80 -25.09
N ASP A 15 -7.10 7.88 -25.20
CA ASP A 15 -5.66 7.96 -24.93
C ASP A 15 -5.34 8.42 -23.50
N ASN A 16 -6.36 8.50 -22.63
CA ASN A 16 -6.28 8.87 -21.22
C ASN A 16 -6.00 10.36 -20.96
N GLU A 17 -6.04 11.22 -21.97
CA GLU A 17 -5.98 12.68 -21.81
C GLU A 17 -7.31 13.24 -21.25
N GLU A 18 -7.22 14.23 -20.35
CA GLU A 18 -8.39 14.89 -19.75
C GLU A 18 -9.00 15.89 -20.72
N MET A 19 -10.28 15.69 -21.04
CA MET A 19 -11.08 16.60 -21.83
C MET A 19 -11.84 17.56 -20.91
N PHE A 20 -11.20 18.66 -20.51
CA PHE A 20 -11.80 19.68 -19.65
C PHE A 20 -13.08 20.33 -20.22
N ASP A 21 -13.28 20.24 -21.53
CA ASP A 21 -14.45 20.79 -22.24
C ASP A 21 -15.64 19.82 -22.32
N ALA A 22 -15.47 18.58 -21.83
CA ALA A 22 -16.52 17.57 -21.75
C ALA A 22 -16.75 17.17 -20.29
N SER A 23 -18.01 17.11 -19.88
CA SER A 23 -18.43 16.58 -18.58
C SER A 23 -19.03 15.19 -18.80
N GLU A 24 -18.56 14.19 -18.06
CA GLU A 24 -19.16 12.84 -18.08
C GLU A 24 -20.28 12.73 -17.03
N GLU A 25 -20.02 13.22 -15.82
CA GLU A 25 -20.92 13.09 -14.66
C GLU A 25 -20.79 14.31 -13.75
N VAL A 26 -21.90 14.73 -13.13
CA VAL A 26 -21.88 15.70 -12.03
C VAL A 26 -22.00 14.94 -10.71
N TYR A 27 -20.89 14.88 -9.98
CA TYR A 27 -20.79 14.21 -8.68
C TYR A 27 -21.28 15.12 -7.55
N HIS A 28 -22.43 14.78 -6.97
CA HIS A 28 -23.01 15.47 -5.83
C HIS A 28 -22.59 14.83 -4.51
N HIS A 29 -22.10 15.63 -3.56
CA HIS A 29 -21.60 15.11 -2.29
C HIS A 29 -21.83 16.02 -1.10
N ILE A 30 -21.83 15.40 0.06
CA ILE A 30 -21.79 16.03 1.37
C ILE A 30 -20.38 15.83 1.94
N LEU A 31 -19.70 16.93 2.24
CA LEU A 31 -18.43 16.95 2.97
C LEU A 31 -18.68 17.44 4.39
N CYS A 32 -18.38 16.58 5.38
CA CYS A 32 -18.41 16.91 6.79
C CYS A 32 -16.99 16.97 7.34
N CYS A 33 -16.62 18.09 7.97
CA CYS A 33 -15.32 18.28 8.62
C CYS A 33 -15.52 18.63 10.10
N ILE A 34 -14.93 17.83 10.99
CA ILE A 34 -14.82 18.12 12.42
C ILE A 34 -13.52 18.90 12.64
N CYS A 35 -13.66 20.20 12.84
CA CYS A 35 -12.55 21.12 13.01
C CYS A 35 -12.52 21.64 14.45
N PRO A 36 -11.45 21.37 15.22
CA PRO A 36 -11.29 21.95 16.55
C PRO A 36 -11.30 23.47 16.51
N VAL A 37 -11.85 24.10 17.54
CA VAL A 37 -11.81 25.57 17.69
C VAL A 37 -10.80 25.90 18.79
N LYS A 38 -9.78 26.68 18.45
CA LYS A 38 -8.69 27.05 19.37
C LYS A 38 -8.71 28.56 19.59
N LEU A 39 -8.53 28.97 20.84
CA LEU A 39 -8.29 30.38 21.17
C LEU A 39 -6.85 30.73 20.79
N SER A 40 -6.63 31.85 20.11
CA SER A 40 -5.29 32.29 19.74
C SER A 40 -4.38 32.41 20.97
N GLU A 41 -3.06 32.21 20.76
CA GLU A 41 -2.09 32.23 21.85
C GLU A 41 -2.08 33.60 22.55
N PRO A 42 -1.97 33.63 23.89
CA PRO A 42 -1.88 34.88 24.63
C PRO A 42 -0.56 35.59 24.30
N GLY A 43 -0.52 36.91 24.42
CA GLY A 43 0.69 37.67 24.19
C GLY A 43 0.44 39.17 24.12
N LEU A 44 1.46 39.90 23.70
CA LEU A 44 1.35 41.32 23.37
C LEU A 44 1.40 41.48 21.85
N SER A 45 0.61 42.40 21.31
CA SER A 45 0.66 42.79 19.89
C SER A 45 0.95 44.28 19.76
N TYR A 46 1.68 44.65 18.71
CA TYR A 46 1.84 46.04 18.33
C TYR A 46 0.58 46.52 17.62
N ASN A 47 -0.04 47.57 18.13
CA ASN A 47 -1.20 48.20 17.53
C ASN A 47 -0.73 49.36 16.64
N GLU A 48 -0.81 49.20 15.31
CA GLU A 48 -0.36 50.22 14.35
C GLU A 48 -1.14 51.54 14.46
N ALA A 49 -2.40 51.50 14.89
CA ALA A 49 -3.23 52.70 15.01
C ALA A 49 -2.87 53.54 16.23
N THR A 50 -2.52 52.90 17.36
CA THR A 50 -2.13 53.61 18.60
C THR A 50 -0.62 53.75 18.76
N ASN A 51 0.18 53.01 17.97
CA ASN A 51 1.63 52.84 18.11
C ASN A 51 2.06 52.33 19.49
N LEU A 52 1.20 51.55 20.15
CA LEU A 52 1.46 50.98 21.47
C LEU A 52 1.59 49.45 21.40
N ILE A 53 2.30 48.90 22.37
CA ILE A 53 2.30 47.46 22.64
C ILE A 53 1.19 47.20 23.65
N GLU A 54 0.18 46.44 23.24
CA GLU A 54 -1.03 46.17 24.00
C GLU A 54 -1.24 44.66 24.15
N GLU A 55 -2.13 44.26 25.06
CA GLU A 55 -2.57 42.87 25.14
C GLU A 55 -3.15 42.44 23.78
N ARG A 56 -2.70 41.28 23.31
CA ARG A 56 -3.17 40.73 22.04
C ARG A 56 -4.65 40.39 22.14
N PRO A 57 -5.52 40.96 21.28
CA PRO A 57 -6.89 40.48 21.15
C PRO A 57 -6.89 39.00 20.78
N ARG A 58 -7.64 38.20 21.54
CA ARG A 58 -7.69 36.75 21.35
C ARG A 58 -8.96 36.35 20.64
N ASP A 59 -8.80 35.65 19.52
CA ASP A 59 -9.90 35.19 18.69
C ASP A 59 -9.97 33.68 18.70
N TRP A 60 -11.19 33.16 18.68
CA TRP A 60 -11.45 31.74 18.43
C TRP A 60 -11.35 31.51 16.93
N TRP A 61 -10.43 30.64 16.53
CA TRP A 61 -10.25 30.30 15.12
C TRP A 61 -10.35 28.79 14.91
N VAL A 62 -10.87 28.44 13.74
CA VAL A 62 -11.12 27.07 13.33
C VAL A 62 -9.82 26.44 12.85
N GLN A 63 -9.41 25.34 13.46
CA GLN A 63 -8.24 24.56 13.07
C GLN A 63 -8.50 23.76 11.79
N PRO A 64 -7.45 23.25 11.13
CA PRO A 64 -7.59 22.21 10.12
C PRO A 64 -8.45 21.03 10.64
N PRO A 65 -9.15 20.31 9.75
CA PRO A 65 -9.97 19.18 10.14
C PRO A 65 -9.15 18.12 10.88
N MET A 66 -9.69 17.64 11.98
CA MET A 66 -9.14 16.52 12.74
C MET A 66 -9.63 15.20 12.18
N THR A 67 -10.91 15.16 11.83
CA THR A 67 -11.57 14.05 11.15
C THR A 67 -12.73 14.58 10.31
N GLY A 68 -13.24 13.77 9.39
CA GLY A 68 -14.36 14.13 8.55
C GLY A 68 -14.79 12.98 7.66
N PHE A 69 -15.85 13.20 6.90
CA PHE A 69 -16.29 12.25 5.91
C PHE A 69 -16.81 12.94 4.64
N LEU A 70 -16.78 12.19 3.54
CA LEU A 70 -17.37 12.58 2.28
C LEU A 70 -18.28 11.44 1.78
N PHE A 71 -19.54 11.78 1.49
CA PHE A 71 -20.58 10.85 1.08
C PHE A 71 -21.44 11.43 -0.05
N PRO A 72 -21.85 10.64 -1.06
CA PRO A 72 -21.36 9.29 -1.40
C PRO A 72 -19.83 9.26 -1.61
N ALA A 73 -19.17 8.11 -1.56
CA ALA A 73 -17.75 8.06 -1.93
C ALA A 73 -17.55 8.40 -3.42
N PHE A 74 -16.33 8.77 -3.80
CA PHE A 74 -15.97 9.01 -5.19
C PHE A 74 -14.93 7.97 -5.62
N ASN A 75 -15.41 6.91 -6.26
CA ASN A 75 -14.62 5.75 -6.68
C ASN A 75 -14.73 5.61 -8.20
N ASP A 76 -13.62 5.27 -8.86
CA ASP A 76 -13.56 5.07 -10.32
C ASP A 76 -14.21 6.19 -11.16
N ARG A 77 -13.98 7.43 -10.70
CA ARG A 77 -14.51 8.66 -11.30
C ARG A 77 -16.04 8.80 -11.27
N SER A 78 -16.74 8.04 -10.44
CA SER A 78 -18.19 8.07 -10.32
C SER A 78 -18.67 8.07 -8.87
N THR A 79 -19.97 8.31 -8.69
CA THR A 79 -20.65 8.30 -7.40
C THR A 79 -20.78 6.86 -6.87
N ASP A 80 -20.17 6.56 -5.72
CA ASP A 80 -20.37 5.30 -5.00
C ASP A 80 -21.25 5.53 -3.76
N ILE A 81 -22.53 5.15 -3.89
CA ILE A 81 -23.55 5.29 -2.85
C ILE A 81 -23.45 4.25 -1.72
N HIS A 82 -22.62 3.22 -1.90
CA HIS A 82 -22.45 2.14 -0.94
C HIS A 82 -21.27 2.37 0.00
N SER A 83 -20.40 3.33 -0.33
CA SER A 83 -19.21 3.65 0.45
C SER A 83 -19.18 5.10 0.92
N LEU A 84 -18.33 5.36 1.92
CA LEU A 84 -18.06 6.68 2.47
C LEU A 84 -16.53 6.84 2.57
N LEU A 85 -16.01 8.01 2.18
CA LEU A 85 -14.60 8.33 2.37
C LEU A 85 -14.41 8.97 3.74
N TYR A 86 -13.69 8.28 4.62
CA TYR A 86 -13.37 8.76 5.97
C TYR A 86 -11.99 9.39 6.00
N TYR A 87 -11.90 10.61 6.54
CA TYR A 87 -10.64 11.31 6.77
C TYR A 87 -10.26 11.27 8.23
N VAL A 88 -9.00 10.89 8.49
CA VAL A 88 -8.34 11.06 9.79
C VAL A 88 -6.93 11.56 9.55
N LYS A 89 -6.45 12.45 10.41
CA LYS A 89 -5.10 13.02 10.29
C LYS A 89 -4.00 11.96 10.45
N SER A 90 -4.23 10.95 11.28
CA SER A 90 -3.33 9.83 11.51
C SER A 90 -4.13 8.55 11.67
N THR A 91 -3.72 7.49 10.98
CA THR A 91 -4.33 6.14 11.13
C THR A 91 -4.14 5.57 12.54
N LYS A 92 -3.20 6.11 13.32
CA LYS A 92 -2.99 5.77 14.73
C LYS A 92 -4.03 6.40 15.67
N GLU A 93 -4.78 7.39 15.18
CA GLU A 93 -5.79 8.15 15.93
C GLU A 93 -7.17 7.94 15.28
N MET A 94 -7.51 6.70 14.90
CA MET A 94 -8.86 6.39 14.43
C MET A 94 -9.88 6.55 15.56
N TYR A 95 -11.03 7.12 15.21
CA TYR A 95 -12.14 7.32 16.12
C TYR A 95 -13.19 6.25 15.85
N SER A 96 -12.97 5.03 16.36
CA SER A 96 -13.81 3.86 16.08
C SER A 96 -15.29 4.12 16.37
N GLU A 97 -15.63 4.75 17.50
CA GLU A 97 -17.03 5.06 17.84
C GLU A 97 -17.67 6.06 16.86
N PHE A 98 -16.87 6.95 16.26
CA PHE A 98 -17.38 7.84 15.21
C PHE A 98 -17.70 7.06 13.93
N ILE A 99 -16.87 6.07 13.58
CA ILE A 99 -17.09 5.21 12.40
C ILE A 99 -18.32 4.31 12.64
N THR A 100 -18.38 3.60 13.77
CA THR A 100 -19.42 2.61 14.04
C THR A 100 -20.73 3.25 14.49
N ASP A 101 -20.69 4.12 15.50
CA ASP A 101 -21.90 4.56 16.19
C ASP A 101 -22.50 5.79 15.51
N ALA A 102 -21.66 6.71 15.02
CA ALA A 102 -22.14 7.92 14.36
C ALA A 102 -22.42 7.72 12.86
N LEU A 103 -21.55 7.00 12.15
CA LEU A 103 -21.71 6.77 10.70
C LEU A 103 -22.40 5.43 10.37
N GLY A 104 -22.47 4.49 11.32
CA GLY A 104 -23.05 3.16 11.07
C GLY A 104 -22.17 2.29 10.16
N CYS A 105 -20.90 2.65 9.99
CA CYS A 105 -19.97 1.94 9.12
C CYS A 105 -19.23 0.84 9.89
N THR A 106 -18.77 -0.18 9.17
CA THR A 106 -17.80 -1.14 9.70
C THR A 106 -16.40 -0.54 9.62
N GLU A 107 -15.68 -0.55 10.74
CA GLU A 107 -14.28 -0.13 10.75
C GLU A 107 -13.44 -1.06 9.87
N THR A 108 -12.60 -0.49 9.03
CA THR A 108 -11.66 -1.21 8.17
C THR A 108 -10.24 -0.92 8.63
N ILE A 109 -9.37 -1.92 8.51
CA ILE A 109 -7.96 -1.73 8.82
C ILE A 109 -7.34 -0.92 7.68
N PRO A 110 -6.58 0.15 7.97
CA PRO A 110 -5.94 0.96 6.94
C PRO A 110 -5.03 0.12 6.03
N SER A 111 -5.01 0.42 4.73
CA SER A 111 -4.23 -0.33 3.73
C SER A 111 -2.75 -0.48 4.10
N ALA A 112 -2.15 0.54 4.73
CA ALA A 112 -0.77 0.50 5.18
C ALA A 112 -0.54 -0.53 6.29
N ASP A 113 -1.48 -0.65 7.22
CA ASP A 113 -1.42 -1.59 8.33
C ASP A 113 -1.70 -3.01 7.83
N GLN A 114 -2.69 -3.19 6.94
CA GLN A 114 -2.93 -4.46 6.26
C GLN A 114 -1.67 -4.96 5.51
N LYS A 115 -1.01 -4.07 4.76
CA LYS A 115 0.22 -4.41 4.03
C LYS A 115 1.37 -4.78 4.95
N GLN A 116 1.49 -4.14 6.11
CA GLN A 116 2.49 -4.51 7.10
C GLN A 116 2.18 -5.86 7.74
N MET A 117 0.93 -6.06 8.17
CA MET A 117 0.48 -7.32 8.77
C MET A 117 0.69 -8.50 7.80
N PHE A 118 0.35 -8.33 6.52
CA PHE A 118 0.57 -9.37 5.51
C PHE A 118 2.05 -9.69 5.31
N LYS A 119 2.94 -8.68 5.32
CA LYS A 119 4.39 -8.91 5.29
C LYS A 119 4.87 -9.69 6.49
N ASP A 120 4.39 -9.40 7.69
CA ASP A 120 4.76 -10.14 8.90
C ASP A 120 4.36 -11.62 8.79
N ILE A 121 3.19 -11.91 8.21
CA ILE A 121 2.75 -13.30 7.95
C ILE A 121 3.70 -13.97 6.94
N ILE A 122 4.04 -13.30 5.84
CA ILE A 122 5.01 -13.82 4.86
C ILE A 122 6.34 -14.12 5.54
N GLU A 123 6.88 -13.16 6.31
CA GLU A 123 8.15 -13.32 7.02
C GLU A 123 8.14 -14.57 7.89
N GLN A 124 7.09 -14.79 8.68
CA GLN A 124 6.97 -15.98 9.53
C GLN A 124 6.88 -17.29 8.75
N ALA A 125 6.12 -17.30 7.66
CA ALA A 125 5.93 -18.45 6.79
C ALA A 125 7.24 -18.86 6.08
N ILE A 126 8.11 -17.90 5.76
CA ILE A 126 9.38 -18.17 5.07
C ILE A 126 10.58 -18.39 6.00
N VAL A 127 10.44 -18.23 7.32
CA VAL A 127 11.56 -18.35 8.29
C VAL A 127 12.33 -19.67 8.16
N ASN A 128 11.64 -20.79 7.91
CA ASN A 128 12.28 -22.10 7.78
C ASN A 128 12.57 -22.50 6.32
N GLN A 129 12.24 -21.63 5.36
CA GLN A 129 12.48 -21.92 3.97
C GLN A 129 13.99 -21.90 3.68
N PRO A 130 14.49 -22.82 2.84
CA PRO A 130 15.87 -22.76 2.41
C PRO A 130 16.18 -21.41 1.78
N ASP A 131 17.35 -20.87 2.13
CA ASP A 131 17.82 -19.55 1.71
C ASP A 131 17.75 -19.27 0.21
N TYR A 132 17.87 -20.31 -0.62
CA TYR A 132 17.83 -20.23 -2.08
C TYR A 132 16.40 -20.27 -2.67
N GLU A 133 15.41 -20.68 -1.89
CA GLU A 133 13.99 -20.73 -2.26
C GLU A 133 13.23 -19.45 -1.88
N VAL A 134 13.67 -18.75 -0.82
CA VAL A 134 12.99 -17.56 -0.29
C VAL A 134 12.59 -16.54 -1.35
N VAL A 135 13.49 -16.22 -2.30
CA VAL A 135 13.20 -15.24 -3.37
C VAL A 135 12.11 -15.74 -4.31
N ASN A 136 12.10 -17.04 -4.63
CA ASN A 136 11.07 -17.64 -5.48
C ASN A 136 9.74 -17.66 -4.74
N VAL A 137 9.71 -18.12 -3.49
CA VAL A 137 8.47 -18.18 -2.69
C VAL A 137 7.82 -16.80 -2.57
N VAL A 138 8.60 -15.75 -2.24
CA VAL A 138 8.04 -14.39 -2.13
C VAL A 138 7.55 -13.86 -3.48
N ARG A 139 8.24 -14.16 -4.59
CA ARG A 139 7.78 -13.83 -5.94
C ARG A 139 6.47 -14.55 -6.24
N ASP A 140 6.45 -15.86 -6.06
CA ASP A 140 5.32 -16.72 -6.39
C ASP A 140 4.09 -16.39 -5.51
N ILE A 141 4.26 -15.89 -4.27
CA ILE A 141 3.17 -15.34 -3.45
C ILE A 141 2.55 -14.12 -4.13
N ASN A 142 3.37 -13.20 -4.63
CA ASN A 142 2.88 -11.98 -5.27
C ASN A 142 2.26 -12.26 -6.65
N GLU A 143 2.81 -13.20 -7.41
CA GLU A 143 2.26 -13.67 -8.68
C GLU A 143 0.91 -14.36 -8.48
N ASN A 144 0.84 -15.35 -7.58
CA ASN A 144 -0.41 -16.07 -7.29
C ASN A 144 -1.49 -15.12 -6.72
N LEU A 145 -1.11 -14.12 -5.91
CA LEU A 145 -2.03 -13.11 -5.43
C LEU A 145 -2.56 -12.23 -6.58
N THR A 146 -1.70 -11.91 -7.55
CA THR A 146 -2.10 -11.16 -8.74
C THR A 146 -3.09 -11.95 -9.58
N GLU A 147 -2.79 -13.22 -9.86
CA GLU A 147 -3.70 -14.11 -10.57
C GLU A 147 -5.03 -14.29 -9.81
N TYR A 148 -4.99 -14.40 -8.49
CA TYR A 148 -6.19 -14.51 -7.65
C TYR A 148 -7.12 -13.31 -7.81
N ILE A 149 -6.55 -12.09 -7.89
CA ILE A 149 -7.31 -10.85 -8.11
C ILE A 149 -7.87 -10.79 -9.53
N GLU A 150 -7.05 -11.12 -10.54
CA GLU A 150 -7.46 -11.05 -11.95
C GLU A 150 -8.54 -12.08 -12.32
N ASN A 151 -8.53 -13.25 -11.68
CA ASN A 151 -9.54 -14.27 -11.88
C ASN A 151 -10.88 -13.97 -11.17
N HIS A 152 -10.92 -12.95 -10.30
CA HIS A 152 -12.16 -12.53 -9.66
C HIS A 152 -12.99 -11.69 -10.64
N SER A 153 -14.16 -12.20 -11.02
CA SER A 153 -15.04 -11.55 -12.02
C SER A 153 -16.16 -10.70 -11.42
N GLY A 154 -16.11 -10.42 -10.11
CA GLY A 154 -17.11 -9.62 -9.40
C GLY A 154 -16.70 -8.16 -9.26
N ASP A 155 -17.69 -7.27 -9.11
CA ASP A 155 -17.50 -5.85 -8.80
C ASP A 155 -17.13 -5.62 -7.31
N GLU A 156 -17.16 -6.68 -6.49
CA GLU A 156 -16.82 -6.60 -5.07
C GLU A 156 -15.30 -6.66 -4.85
N PRO A 157 -14.76 -5.93 -3.86
CA PRO A 157 -13.35 -6.03 -3.50
C PRO A 157 -12.97 -7.45 -3.10
N VAL A 158 -11.92 -7.97 -3.73
CA VAL A 158 -11.38 -9.29 -3.39
C VAL A 158 -10.80 -9.25 -1.98
N THR A 159 -11.28 -10.13 -1.11
CA THR A 159 -10.77 -10.25 0.26
C THR A 159 -10.23 -11.66 0.54
N LEU A 160 -9.18 -11.75 1.35
CA LEU A 160 -8.54 -13.01 1.75
C LEU A 160 -8.60 -13.16 3.27
N GLY A 161 -9.17 -14.28 3.74
CA GLY A 161 -9.08 -14.71 5.12
C GLY A 161 -7.93 -15.69 5.33
N LYS A 162 -7.96 -16.33 6.50
CA LYS A 162 -6.94 -17.31 6.91
C LYS A 162 -6.76 -18.43 5.89
N GLU A 163 -7.85 -19.07 5.48
CA GLU A 163 -7.81 -20.21 4.57
C GLU A 163 -7.33 -19.80 3.16
N GLU A 164 -7.76 -18.65 2.66
CA GLU A 164 -7.29 -18.12 1.38
C GLU A 164 -5.79 -17.80 1.42
N ILE A 165 -5.29 -17.22 2.52
CA ILE A 165 -3.87 -16.95 2.70
C ILE A 165 -3.06 -18.26 2.78
N LYS A 166 -3.55 -19.27 3.49
CA LYS A 166 -2.89 -20.59 3.55
C LYS A 166 -2.81 -21.23 2.17
N ASN A 167 -3.91 -21.23 1.43
CA ASN A 167 -3.96 -21.78 0.07
C ASN A 167 -3.02 -21.01 -0.87
N LEU A 168 -2.98 -19.68 -0.76
CA LEU A 168 -2.05 -18.83 -1.50
C LEU A 168 -0.60 -19.24 -1.21
N PHE A 169 -0.22 -19.34 0.06
CA PHE A 169 1.15 -19.67 0.47
C PHE A 169 1.55 -21.08 0.06
N GLN A 170 0.64 -22.05 0.21
CA GLN A 170 0.84 -23.42 -0.22
C GLN A 170 1.07 -23.51 -1.73
N ALA A 171 0.26 -22.78 -2.53
CA ALA A 171 0.42 -22.70 -3.98
C ALA A 171 1.74 -22.04 -4.40
N SER A 172 2.30 -21.18 -3.55
CA SER A 172 3.59 -20.51 -3.76
C SER A 172 4.80 -21.29 -3.21
N GLY A 173 4.60 -22.53 -2.75
CA GLY A 173 5.68 -23.43 -2.33
C GLY A 173 6.05 -23.37 -0.84
N VAL A 174 5.26 -22.69 0.00
CA VAL A 174 5.41 -22.78 1.46
C VAL A 174 5.00 -24.19 1.91
N LYS A 175 5.82 -24.81 2.75
CA LYS A 175 5.60 -26.17 3.24
C LYS A 175 4.52 -26.20 4.31
N GLU A 176 3.79 -27.31 4.39
CA GLU A 176 2.70 -27.51 5.37
C GLU A 176 3.12 -27.22 6.82
N GLU A 177 4.33 -27.64 7.20
CA GLU A 177 4.91 -27.39 8.53
C GLU A 177 5.04 -25.91 8.89
N ASP A 178 5.19 -25.03 7.89
CA ASP A 178 5.26 -23.58 8.09
C ASP A 178 3.89 -22.90 8.02
N LEU A 179 2.89 -23.55 7.41
CA LEU A 179 1.52 -23.03 7.34
C LEU A 179 0.83 -23.02 8.71
N GLU A 180 1.20 -23.91 9.64
CA GLU A 180 0.72 -23.88 11.03
C GLU A 180 1.04 -22.56 11.75
N LYS A 181 2.11 -21.86 11.32
CA LYS A 181 2.44 -20.53 11.86
C LYS A 181 1.45 -19.47 11.42
N VAL A 182 0.88 -19.61 10.22
CA VAL A 182 -0.20 -18.73 9.75
C VAL A 182 -1.42 -18.91 10.66
N ASP A 183 -1.80 -20.15 10.98
CA ASP A 183 -2.91 -20.42 11.91
C ASP A 183 -2.69 -19.76 13.27
N THR A 184 -1.48 -19.92 13.81
CA THR A 184 -1.10 -19.34 15.11
C THR A 184 -1.22 -17.80 15.08
N ARG A 185 -0.75 -17.15 14.00
CA ARG A 185 -0.82 -15.69 13.86
C ARG A 185 -2.25 -15.18 13.81
N PHE A 186 -3.13 -15.89 13.11
CA PHE A 186 -4.56 -15.54 13.07
C PHE A 186 -5.24 -15.74 14.43
N ALA A 187 -4.94 -16.84 15.12
CA ALA A 187 -5.53 -17.14 16.42
C ALA A 187 -5.08 -16.17 17.53
N ASP A 188 -3.79 -15.81 17.56
CA ASP A 188 -3.19 -15.09 18.68
C ASP A 188 -3.23 -13.56 18.52
N GLU A 189 -3.16 -13.05 17.28
CA GLU A 189 -2.94 -11.61 17.03
C GLU A 189 -3.98 -10.94 16.14
N LEU A 190 -4.45 -11.62 15.09
CA LEU A 190 -5.31 -10.99 14.07
C LEU A 190 -6.81 -11.18 14.33
N GLY A 191 -7.19 -12.34 14.89
CA GLY A 191 -8.56 -12.81 14.96
C GLY A 191 -8.98 -13.64 13.74
N GLU A 192 -9.80 -14.66 13.97
CA GLU A 192 -10.27 -15.61 12.95
C GLU A 192 -11.12 -14.97 11.85
N ASP A 193 -11.82 -13.88 12.17
CA ASP A 193 -12.66 -13.13 11.24
C ASP A 193 -11.89 -12.09 10.41
N MET A 194 -10.57 -11.95 10.63
CA MET A 194 -9.74 -11.01 9.88
C MET A 194 -9.78 -11.32 8.37
N ARG A 195 -9.89 -10.26 7.58
CA ARG A 195 -9.88 -10.30 6.11
C ARG A 195 -8.97 -9.18 5.58
N PHE A 196 -8.11 -9.52 4.64
CA PHE A 196 -7.26 -8.56 3.92
C PHE A 196 -7.90 -8.19 2.60
N ASN A 197 -7.90 -6.91 2.24
CA ASN A 197 -8.21 -6.49 0.88
C ASN A 197 -7.01 -6.82 -0.01
N ALA A 198 -7.24 -7.64 -1.04
CA ALA A 198 -6.19 -8.16 -1.90
C ALA A 198 -5.39 -7.03 -2.59
N SER A 199 -6.07 -5.97 -3.03
CA SER A 199 -5.47 -4.83 -3.70
C SER A 199 -4.58 -3.99 -2.77
N ASP A 200 -4.88 -3.96 -1.47
CA ASP A 200 -4.09 -3.24 -0.47
C ASP A 200 -2.77 -3.94 -0.12
N ILE A 201 -2.77 -5.27 -0.15
CA ILE A 201 -1.59 -6.10 0.20
C ILE A 201 -0.71 -6.44 -1.01
N GLN A 202 -1.23 -6.32 -2.23
CA GLN A 202 -0.49 -6.62 -3.46
C GLN A 202 0.65 -5.61 -3.73
N GLU A 203 1.79 -6.10 -4.22
CA GLU A 203 2.91 -5.27 -4.67
C GLU A 203 3.07 -5.35 -6.19
N LYS A 204 2.41 -4.44 -6.93
CA LYS A 204 2.49 -4.41 -8.40
C LYS A 204 3.71 -3.68 -8.96
N ARG A 205 4.33 -2.77 -8.18
CA ARG A 205 5.16 -1.70 -8.77
C ARG A 205 6.65 -2.01 -8.77
N LYS A 206 7.12 -2.89 -7.89
CA LYS A 206 8.54 -3.10 -7.69
C LYS A 206 8.85 -4.53 -7.26
N PHE A 207 9.91 -5.07 -7.83
CA PHE A 207 10.64 -6.18 -7.26
C PHE A 207 12.00 -5.65 -6.77
N GLU A 208 12.12 -5.46 -5.47
CA GLU A 208 13.32 -4.90 -4.84
C GLU A 208 13.98 -5.95 -3.95
N VAL A 209 15.28 -6.18 -4.16
CA VAL A 209 16.09 -6.95 -3.22
C VAL A 209 17.09 -6.03 -2.55
N LYS A 210 16.98 -5.96 -1.22
CA LYS A 210 17.80 -5.08 -0.39
C LYS A 210 18.70 -5.88 0.54
N THR A 211 19.97 -5.52 0.53
CA THR A 211 20.99 -5.96 1.50
C THR A 211 21.52 -4.75 2.26
N ASN A 212 22.47 -4.95 3.18
CA ASN A 212 23.07 -3.85 3.94
C ASN A 212 23.78 -2.80 3.07
N ASN A 213 24.32 -3.22 1.91
CA ASN A 213 25.19 -2.37 1.10
C ASN A 213 24.63 -2.11 -0.31
N VAL A 214 23.65 -2.90 -0.76
CA VAL A 214 23.18 -2.90 -2.15
C VAL A 214 21.66 -2.97 -2.17
N VAL A 215 21.05 -2.15 -3.02
CA VAL A 215 19.63 -2.22 -3.40
C VAL A 215 19.58 -2.57 -4.88
N ILE A 216 18.85 -3.62 -5.22
CA ILE A 216 18.63 -4.05 -6.60
C ILE A 216 17.15 -3.86 -6.90
N ASN A 217 16.86 -3.08 -7.93
CA ASN A 217 15.52 -2.93 -8.47
C ASN A 217 15.43 -3.69 -9.78
N VAL A 218 14.51 -4.63 -9.85
CA VAL A 218 14.21 -5.42 -11.06
C VAL A 218 12.78 -5.10 -11.47
N LYS A 219 12.54 -5.08 -12.78
CA LYS A 219 11.18 -5.01 -13.29
C LYS A 219 10.40 -6.23 -12.78
N PRO A 220 9.15 -6.09 -12.30
CA PRO A 220 8.38 -7.23 -11.80
C PRO A 220 8.33 -8.43 -12.76
N GLU A 221 8.17 -8.16 -14.05
CA GLU A 221 8.15 -9.15 -15.14
C GLU A 221 9.47 -9.93 -15.33
N ASP A 222 10.59 -9.36 -14.88
CA ASP A 222 11.93 -9.96 -14.96
C ASP A 222 12.40 -10.52 -13.61
N SER A 223 11.54 -10.57 -12.59
CA SER A 223 11.93 -11.00 -11.23
C SER A 223 12.46 -12.44 -11.14
N ASN A 224 12.13 -13.28 -12.12
CA ASN A 224 12.61 -14.66 -12.26
C ASN A 224 14.12 -14.82 -12.49
N ILE A 225 14.80 -13.75 -12.93
CA ILE A 225 16.25 -13.77 -13.15
C ILE A 225 17.06 -13.69 -11.85
N VAL A 226 16.43 -13.23 -10.76
CA VAL A 226 17.08 -13.05 -9.46
C VAL A 226 17.12 -14.37 -8.72
N LYS A 227 18.33 -14.88 -8.45
CA LYS A 227 18.53 -16.15 -7.74
C LYS A 227 19.49 -15.98 -6.59
N ILE A 228 19.36 -16.81 -5.58
CA ILE A 228 20.37 -16.93 -4.51
C ILE A 228 21.15 -18.22 -4.75
N LYS A 229 22.48 -18.12 -4.79
CA LYS A 229 23.38 -19.28 -4.92
C LYS A 229 24.55 -19.17 -3.95
N MET A 230 25.08 -20.33 -3.56
CA MET A 230 26.36 -20.40 -2.85
C MET A 230 27.49 -20.34 -3.87
N ILE A 231 28.36 -19.33 -3.75
CA ILE A 231 29.57 -19.15 -4.55
C ILE A 231 30.73 -19.02 -3.56
N ASP A 232 31.71 -19.91 -3.65
CA ASP A 232 32.89 -19.94 -2.77
C ASP A 232 32.55 -19.91 -1.27
N GLY A 233 31.51 -20.65 -0.88
CA GLY A 233 31.03 -20.72 0.51
C GLY A 233 30.30 -19.46 1.00
N ARG A 234 29.97 -18.52 0.11
CA ARG A 234 29.21 -17.30 0.44
C ARG A 234 27.87 -17.28 -0.29
N LYS A 235 26.84 -16.81 0.41
CA LYS A 235 25.51 -16.57 -0.15
C LYS A 235 25.58 -15.34 -1.06
N CYS A 236 25.35 -15.56 -2.35
CA CYS A 236 25.41 -14.53 -3.37
C CYS A 236 24.07 -14.42 -4.08
N LEU A 237 23.67 -13.19 -4.37
CA LEU A 237 22.59 -12.94 -5.31
C LEU A 237 23.18 -12.96 -6.72
N VAL A 238 22.59 -13.78 -7.58
CA VAL A 238 23.04 -14.04 -8.95
C VAL A 238 21.96 -13.54 -9.90
N ILE A 239 22.36 -12.65 -10.81
CA ILE A 239 21.56 -12.16 -11.92
C ILE A 239 22.33 -12.51 -13.20
N PRO A 240 21.74 -13.24 -14.15
CA PRO A 240 22.37 -13.50 -15.44
C PRO A 240 22.59 -12.17 -16.20
N MET A 241 23.74 -12.06 -16.85
CA MET A 241 24.10 -10.91 -17.67
C MET A 241 24.04 -11.29 -19.14
N ASP A 242 22.82 -11.40 -19.68
CA ASP A 242 22.59 -11.84 -21.06
C ASP A 242 22.76 -10.69 -22.08
N ASN A 243 22.80 -9.45 -21.61
CA ASN A 243 22.91 -8.23 -22.42
C ASN A 243 24.14 -7.41 -22.02
N ASN A 244 24.41 -6.36 -22.81
CA ASN A 244 25.43 -5.37 -22.46
C ASN A 244 25.18 -4.79 -21.06
N VAL A 245 26.25 -4.67 -20.26
CA VAL A 245 26.16 -4.15 -18.90
C VAL A 245 26.67 -2.72 -18.88
N GLU A 246 25.86 -1.81 -18.35
CA GLU A 246 26.26 -0.42 -18.15
C GLU A 246 26.74 -0.22 -16.71
N ILE A 247 27.98 0.25 -16.53
CA ILE A 247 28.56 0.56 -15.22
C ILE A 247 28.79 2.06 -15.15
N ASN A 248 28.02 2.75 -14.31
CA ASN A 248 28.10 4.21 -14.14
C ASN A 248 28.04 5.00 -15.47
N GLY A 249 27.15 4.63 -16.40
CA GLY A 249 27.09 5.28 -17.71
C GLY A 249 27.92 4.62 -18.82
N ILE A 250 28.76 3.64 -18.47
CA ILE A 250 29.75 3.06 -19.40
C ILE A 250 29.31 1.68 -19.84
N MET A 251 29.03 1.55 -21.13
CA MET A 251 28.70 0.27 -21.76
C MET A 251 29.91 -0.66 -21.78
N SER A 252 29.79 -1.80 -21.12
CA SER A 252 30.74 -2.90 -21.12
C SER A 252 30.20 -4.03 -21.99
N ILE A 253 30.98 -4.42 -23.01
CA ILE A 253 30.68 -5.59 -23.83
C ILE A 253 31.28 -6.78 -23.10
N ILE A 254 30.42 -7.66 -22.58
CA ILE A 254 30.87 -8.93 -22.01
C ILE A 254 31.33 -9.81 -23.16
N LYS A 255 32.63 -10.09 -23.22
CA LYS A 255 33.18 -11.07 -24.16
C LYS A 255 32.90 -12.47 -23.61
N GLU A 256 32.37 -13.36 -24.45
CA GLU A 256 32.22 -14.79 -24.15
C GLU A 256 33.59 -15.47 -24.07
N GLU A 257 34.37 -15.17 -23.03
CA GLU A 257 35.58 -15.93 -22.67
C GLU A 257 35.38 -16.54 -21.28
N PHE A 258 34.55 -17.57 -21.22
CA PHE A 258 34.67 -18.63 -20.22
C PHE A 258 34.89 -19.96 -20.96
N GLU A 259 36.05 -20.08 -21.59
CA GLU A 259 36.54 -21.37 -22.07
C GLU A 259 36.76 -22.31 -20.88
N LYS A 260 36.17 -23.51 -21.02
CA LYS A 260 36.74 -24.82 -20.64
C LYS A 260 37.96 -24.77 -19.71
N ASN A 261 37.76 -25.10 -18.44
CA ASN A 261 38.67 -25.84 -17.56
C ASN A 261 37.85 -26.18 -16.30
N SER A 262 37.65 -27.43 -15.87
CA SER A 262 38.37 -28.67 -16.16
C SER A 262 37.48 -29.87 -15.83
N GLU A 263 37.67 -30.92 -16.64
CA GLU A 263 37.03 -32.24 -16.67
C GLU A 263 37.39 -33.14 -15.47
N GLU A 264 36.73 -34.32 -15.45
CA GLU A 264 36.98 -35.58 -14.70
C GLU A 264 36.27 -35.81 -13.36
#